data_AF-A0A8G2M765-F1
#
_entry.id   AF-A0A8G2M765-F1
#
_cell.length_a   1.000
_cell.length_b   1.000
_cell.length_c   1.000
_cell.angle_alpha   90.00
_cell.angle_beta   90.00
_cell.angle_gamma   90.00
#
_symmetry.space_group_name_H-M   'P 1'
#
loop_
_entity.id
_entity.type
_entity.pdbx_description
1 polymer ?
#
loop_
_entity_poly.entity_id
_entity_poly.type
_entity_poly.pdbx_seq_one_letter_code
_entity_poly.pdbx_strand_id
1 'polypeptide(L)' 'MIPTELIFYKGKYYVSHQWFPLGAVHGLKYWYNYTSDDLINFKAERANIKSRY' A
#
# COMPACT_ATOMS: atom_id res chain seq x y z
N MET A 1 -9.34 9.17 -6.83
CA MET A 1 -8.21 8.23 -6.90
C MET A 1 -7.08 8.83 -6.09
N ILE A 2 -6.95 8.48 -4.81
CA ILE A 2 -5.83 8.94 -3.98
C ILE A 2 -4.72 7.92 -4.23
N PRO A 3 -3.62 8.26 -4.92
CA PRO A 3 -2.68 7.26 -5.44
C PRO A 3 -1.88 6.57 -4.32
N THR A 4 -1.86 7.18 -3.15
CA THR A 4 -1.05 6.82 -1.98
C THR A 4 -1.81 7.27 -0.74
N GLU A 5 -2.31 6.33 0.04
CA GLU A 5 -3.09 6.63 1.24
C GLU A 5 -2.18 6.56 2.46
N LEU A 6 -2.14 7.63 3.25
CA LEU A 6 -1.50 7.68 4.57
C LEU A 6 -2.59 7.95 5.59
N ILE A 7 -2.75 7.06 6.56
CA ILE A 7 -3.75 7.17 7.62
C ILE A 7 -3.06 6.98 8.96
N PHE A 8 -3.35 7.85 9.93
CA PHE A 8 -3.02 7.63 11.33
C PHE A 8 -4.28 7.24 12.10
N TYR A 9 -4.29 6.05 12.69
CA TYR A 9 -5.44 5.55 13.43
C TYR A 9 -4.98 4.68 14.61
N LYS A 10 -5.52 4.97 15.81
CA LYS A 10 -5.22 4.24 17.05
C LYS A 10 -3.72 4.08 17.34
N GLY A 11 -2.94 5.15 17.16
CA GLY A 11 -1.50 5.12 17.48
C GLY A 11 -0.63 4.45 16.41
N LYS A 12 -1.21 4.09 15.26
CA LYS A 12 -0.49 3.46 14.15
C LYS A 12 -0.64 4.23 12.86
N TYR A 13 0.44 4.26 12.10
CA TYR A 13 0.47 4.73 10.72
C TYR A 13 0.18 3.56 9.78
N TYR A 14 -0.68 3.81 8.81
CA TYR A 14 -1.01 2.92 7.72
C TYR A 14 -0.62 3.62 6.43
N VAL A 15 0.26 3.00 5.65
CA VAL A 15 0.76 3.54 4.37
C VAL A 15 0.43 2.56 3.28
N SER A 16 -0.28 3.01 2.25
CA SER A 16 -0.67 2.17 1.13
C SER A 16 -0.20 2.78 -0.17
N HIS A 17 0.46 1.98 -1.02
CA HIS A 17 0.89 2.43 -2.35
C HIS A 17 0.49 1.45 -3.45
N GLN A 18 0.24 2.01 -4.63
CA GLN A 18 0.08 1.22 -5.84
C GLN A 18 1.43 0.70 -6.32
N TRP A 19 1.47 -0.58 -6.63
CA TRP A 19 2.65 -1.26 -7.15
C TRP A 19 2.25 -2.15 -8.34
N PHE A 20 3.15 -2.28 -9.31
CA PHE A 20 3.00 -3.22 -10.41
C PHE A 20 4.31 -4.02 -10.57
N PRO A 21 4.34 -5.31 -10.20
CA PRO A 21 5.56 -6.11 -10.19
C PRO A 21 6.11 -6.49 -11.56
N LEU A 22 5.33 -6.34 -12.64
CA LEU A 22 5.63 -6.95 -13.94
C LEU A 22 6.16 -5.96 -15.00
N GLY A 23 6.58 -4.75 -14.61
CA GLY A 23 7.25 -3.78 -15.49
C GLY A 23 6.75 -2.35 -15.34
N ALA A 24 7.20 -1.42 -16.18
CA ALA A 24 6.68 -0.04 -16.21
C ALA A 24 5.46 0.09 -17.15
N VAL A 25 4.57 -0.90 -17.16
CA VAL A 25 3.34 -0.88 -17.97
C VAL A 25 2.13 -0.60 -17.08
N HIS A 26 1.14 0.11 -17.61
CA HIS A 26 -0.15 0.32 -16.94
C HIS A 26 -0.96 -1.00 -16.94
N GLY A 27 -0.60 -1.92 -16.05
CA GLY A 27 -1.26 -3.23 -15.86
C GLY A 27 -2.14 -3.30 -14.61
N LEU A 28 -2.42 -4.53 -14.16
CA LEU A 28 -3.21 -4.81 -12.94
C LEU A 28 -2.64 -4.04 -11.73
N LYS A 29 -3.45 -3.20 -11.09
CA LYS A 29 -3.01 -2.41 -9.94
C LYS A 29 -2.96 -3.26 -8.68
N TYR A 30 -1.77 -3.52 -8.15
CA TYR A 30 -1.61 -4.11 -6.82
C TYR A 30 -1.55 -3.01 -5.78
N TRP A 31 -2.11 -3.29 -4.60
CA TRP A 31 -1.98 -2.43 -3.43
C TRP A 31 -1.11 -3.13 -2.41
N TYR A 32 -0.05 -2.45 -2.01
CA TYR A 32 0.82 -2.88 -0.92
C TYR A 32 0.60 -1.95 0.26
N ASN A 33 0.34 -2.55 1.43
CA ASN A 33 0.05 -1.82 2.65
C ASN A 33 1.19 -2.04 3.63
N TYR A 34 1.53 -1.00 4.37
CA TYR A 34 2.50 -1.02 5.44
C TYR A 34 1.87 -0.46 6.70
N THR A 35 2.26 -1.01 7.84
CA THR A 35 2.01 -0.40 9.14
C THR A 35 3.30 0.06 9.78
N SER A 36 3.24 1.15 10.54
CA SER A 36 4.38 1.67 11.28
C SER A 36 3.89 2.35 12.57
N ASP A 37 4.70 2.28 13.61
CA ASP A 37 4.44 2.98 14.88
C ASP A 37 5.19 4.33 14.92
N ASP A 38 6.24 4.52 14.10
CA ASP A 38 7.19 5.63 14.17
C ASP A 38 7.55 6.29 12.82
N LEU A 39 6.95 5.84 11.70
CA LEU A 39 7.28 6.24 10.32
C LEU A 39 8.73 5.98 9.87
N ILE A 40 9.50 5.23 10.66
CA ILE A 40 10.87 4.84 10.35
C ILE A 40 10.92 3.34 10.06
N ASN A 41 10.26 2.55 10.90
CA ASN A 41 10.19 1.10 10.81
C ASN A 41 8.83 0.68 10.22
N PHE A 42 8.85 0.09 9.03
CA PHE A 42 7.65 -0.35 8.33
C PHE A 42 7.53 -1.87 8.32
N LYS A 43 6.32 -2.37 8.62
CA LYS A 43 5.96 -3.78 8.46
C LYS A 43 5.05 -3.93 7.26
N ALA A 44 5.52 -4.73 6.30
CA ALA A 44 4.79 -5.11 5.11
C ALA A 44 3.59 -5.99 5.45
N GLU A 45 2.39 -5.53 5.11
CA GLU A 45 1.20 -6.37 5.07
C GLU A 45 1.02 -6.92 3.64
N ARG A 46 0.72 -8.22 3.58
CA ARG A 46 0.69 -9.00 2.33
C ARG A 46 -0.09 -8.27 1.23
N ALA A 47 0.49 -8.22 0.03
CA ALA A 47 -0.13 -7.59 -1.14
C ALA A 47 -1.53 -8.17 -1.36
N ASN A 48 -2.55 -7.31 -1.23
CA ASN A 48 -3.92 -7.68 -1.53
C ASN A 48 -4.20 -7.37 -3.00
N ILE A 49 -4.52 -8.41 -3.77
CA ILE A 49 -4.92 -8.27 -5.17
C ILE A 49 -6.36 -7.79 -5.18
N LYS A 50 -6.58 -6.47 -5.32
CA LYS A 50 -7.90 -5.97 -5.72
C LYS A 50 -8.06 -6.16 -7.22
N SER A 51 -8.47 -7.37 -7.62
CA SER A 51 -9.08 -7.59 -8.94
C SER A 51 -10.41 -6.86 -8.96
N ARG A 52 -10.43 -5.59 -9.39
CA ARG A 52 -11.68 -4.92 -9.75
C ARG A 52 -12.09 -5.43 -11.13
N TYR A 53 -12.96 -6.44 -11.15
CA TYR A 53 -14.02 -6.54 -12.14
C TYR A 53 -15.29 -5.99 -11.50
#